data_AF-A0A963UMF3-F1
#
_entry.id   AF-A0A963UMF3-F1
#
_cell.length_a   1.000
_cell.length_b   1.000
_cell.length_c   1.000
_cell.angle_alpha   90.00
_cell.angle_beta   90.00
_cell.angle_gamma   90.00
#
_symmetry.space_group_name_H-M   'P 1'
#
loop_
_entity.id
_entity.type
_entity.pdbx_description
1 polymer ?
#
loop_
_entity_poly.entity_id
_entity_poly.type
_entity_poly.pdbx_seq_one_letter_code
_entity_poly.pdbx_strand_id
1 'polypeptide(L)'
;EAFGIQKSFLILFMVIIGGLGSIFGSFAGAAFLVLLPVLLKNILVGQFGWATDLAAHIELMIVGALIVIFLIAEPHGLAQLWRLAKEKLRLWPFPH
;
A
#
# COMPACT_ATOMS: atom_id res chain seq x y z
N GLU A 1 4.84 -5.92 25.79
CA GLU A 1 5.24 -6.96 24.83
C GLU A 1 5.72 -6.30 23.54
N ALA A 2 6.91 -6.66 23.03
CA ALA A 2 7.50 -5.98 21.87
C ALA A 2 6.89 -6.42 20.52
N PHE A 3 6.34 -7.64 20.43
CA PHE A 3 5.81 -8.25 19.20
C PHE A 3 4.48 -8.97 19.44
N GLY A 4 3.48 -8.24 19.91
CA GLY A 4 2.11 -8.76 20.00
C GLY A 4 1.55 -9.12 18.62
N ILE A 5 0.55 -10.01 18.59
CA ILE A 5 -0.07 -10.56 17.37
C ILE A 5 -0.49 -9.47 16.37
N GLN A 6 -1.06 -8.37 16.86
CA GLN A 6 -1.50 -7.25 16.01
C GLN A 6 -0.33 -6.60 15.26
N LYS A 7 0.82 -6.44 15.91
CA LYS A 7 2.03 -5.90 15.26
C LYS A 7 2.60 -6.88 14.24
N SER A 8 2.56 -8.18 14.54
CA SER A 8 2.99 -9.22 13.61
C SER A 8 2.14 -9.25 12.34
N PHE A 9 0.81 -9.17 12.45
CA PHE A 9 -0.07 -9.07 11.27
C PHE A 9 0.17 -7.82 10.46
N LEU A 10 0.34 -6.67 11.12
CA LEU A 10 0.62 -5.41 10.45
C LEU A 10 1.91 -5.50 9.62
N ILE A 11 2.99 -6.03 10.19
CA ILE A 11 4.25 -6.24 9.48
C ILE A 11 4.09 -7.26 8.35
N LEU A 12 3.37 -8.35 8.57
CA LEU A 12 3.08 -9.35 7.54
C LEU A 12 2.38 -8.73 6.34
N PHE A 13 1.35 -7.90 6.56
CA PHE A 13 0.66 -7.21 5.47
C PHE A 13 1.58 -6.25 4.70
N MET A 14 2.47 -5.52 5.39
CA MET A 14 3.47 -4.68 4.71
C MET A 14 4.33 -5.48 3.72
N VAL A 15 4.79 -6.66 4.12
CA VAL A 15 5.64 -7.51 3.27
C VAL A 15 4.84 -8.14 2.14
N ILE A 16 3.61 -8.60 2.39
CA ILE A 16 2.74 -9.20 1.37
C ILE A 16 2.37 -8.16 0.30
N ILE A 17 1.90 -6.98 0.70
CA ILE A 17 1.53 -5.88 -0.21
C ILE A 17 2.76 -5.38 -0.98
N GLY A 18 3.89 -5.29 -0.28
CA GLY A 18 5.16 -4.88 -0.86
C GLY A 18 5.69 -5.85 -1.92
N GLY A 19 5.44 -7.14 -1.73
CA GLY A 19 5.97 -8.23 -2.54
C GLY A 19 6.91 -9.12 -1.73
N LEU A 20 6.52 -10.38 -1.55
CA LEU A 20 7.31 -11.37 -0.81
C LEU A 20 8.69 -11.57 -1.48
N GLY A 21 9.75 -11.58 -0.69
CA GLY A 21 11.12 -11.78 -1.18
C GLY A 21 11.79 -10.55 -1.80
N SER A 22 11.17 -9.35 -1.72
CA SER A 22 11.75 -8.09 -2.19
C SER A 22 12.04 -7.12 -1.05
N ILE A 23 13.29 -6.69 -0.92
CA ILE A 23 13.70 -5.65 0.05
C ILE A 23 13.01 -4.33 -0.30
N PHE A 24 13.09 -3.91 -1.57
CA PHE A 24 12.40 -2.70 -2.05
C PHE A 24 10.88 -2.82 -1.86
N GLY A 25 10.31 -3.99 -2.16
CA GLY A 25 8.91 -4.27 -1.95
C GLY A 25 8.50 -4.04 -0.50
N SER A 26 9.24 -4.58 0.45
CA SER A 26 8.99 -4.43 1.89
C SER A 26 8.97 -2.96 2.33
N PHE A 27 9.90 -2.13 1.83
CA PHE A 27 9.88 -0.68 2.07
C PHE A 27 8.68 0.01 1.43
N ALA A 28 8.35 -0.33 0.19
CA ALA A 28 7.20 0.24 -0.52
C ALA A 28 5.88 -0.14 0.16
N GLY A 29 5.71 -1.39 0.59
CA GLY A 29 4.54 -1.86 1.33
C GLY A 29 4.40 -1.23 2.71
N ALA A 30 5.51 -1.03 3.42
CA ALA A 30 5.52 -0.28 4.68
C ALA A 30 5.13 1.20 4.47
N ALA A 31 5.72 1.86 3.47
CA ALA A 31 5.37 3.22 3.11
C ALA A 31 3.89 3.33 2.70
N PHE A 32 3.38 2.37 1.92
CA PHE A 32 1.98 2.35 1.50
C PHE A 32 1.02 2.24 2.69
N LEU A 33 1.20 1.24 3.57
CA LEU A 33 0.31 1.06 4.72
C LEU A 33 0.37 2.18 5.75
N VAL A 34 1.48 2.92 5.84
CA VAL A 34 1.61 4.05 6.76
C VAL A 34 1.13 5.36 6.14
N LEU A 35 1.47 5.64 4.88
CA LEU A 35 1.15 6.91 4.24
C LEU A 35 -0.30 6.98 3.75
N LEU A 36 -0.85 5.89 3.23
CA LEU A 36 -2.22 5.86 2.71
C LEU A 36 -3.26 6.33 3.74
N PRO A 37 -3.32 5.81 4.97
CA PRO A 37 -4.29 6.28 5.96
C PRO A 37 -4.08 7.76 6.33
N VAL A 38 -2.83 8.22 6.43
CA VAL A 38 -2.50 9.63 6.68
C VAL A 38 -2.99 10.53 5.55
N LEU A 39 -2.80 10.10 4.30
CA LEU A 39 -3.29 10.80 3.11
C LEU A 39 -4.81 10.88 3.10
N LEU A 40 -5.49 9.76 3.34
CA LEU A 40 -6.95 9.71 3.40
C LEU A 40 -7.48 10.61 4.51
N LYS A 41 -6.92 10.56 5.71
CA LYS A 41 -7.32 11.45 6.81
C LYS A 41 -7.14 12.93 6.46
N ASN A 42 -6.00 13.31 5.88
CA ASN A 42 -5.72 14.70 5.50
C ASN A 42 -6.67 15.19 4.40
N ILE A 43 -7.05 14.33 3.47
CA ILE A 43 -7.98 14.66 2.39
C ILE A 43 -9.42 14.71 2.91
N LEU A 44 -9.91 13.62 3.51
CA LEU A 44 -11.30 13.48 3.95
C LEU A 44 -11.66 14.47 5.06
N VAL A 45 -10.80 14.60 6.09
CA VAL A 45 -11.07 15.51 7.20
C VAL A 45 -10.51 16.90 6.90
N GLY A 46 -9.27 16.99 6.43
CA GLY A 46 -8.59 18.27 6.27
C GLY A 46 -9.05 19.09 5.06
N GLN A 47 -9.34 18.47 3.91
CA GLN A 47 -9.78 19.18 2.70
C GLN A 47 -11.30 19.17 2.56
N PHE A 48 -11.95 18.02 2.77
CA PHE A 48 -13.39 17.90 2.60
C PHE A 48 -14.21 18.22 3.86
N GLY A 49 -13.57 18.37 5.03
CA GLY A 49 -14.25 18.73 6.28
C GLY A 49 -15.19 17.65 6.81
N TRP A 50 -15.01 16.38 6.42
CA TRP A 50 -15.87 15.29 6.88
C TRP A 50 -15.67 15.00 8.36
N ALA A 51 -16.73 14.47 8.99
CA ALA A 51 -16.68 14.02 10.37
C ALA A 51 -15.62 12.91 10.53
N THR A 52 -14.86 12.98 11.63
CA THR A 52 -13.69 12.10 11.85
C THR A 52 -14.07 10.63 11.99
N ASP A 53 -15.25 10.35 12.53
CA ASP A 53 -15.80 9.00 12.64
C ASP A 53 -16.12 8.42 11.26
N LEU A 54 -16.79 9.19 10.39
CA LEU A 54 -17.08 8.78 9.02
C LEU A 54 -15.79 8.53 8.24
N ALA A 55 -14.83 9.45 8.33
CA ALA A 55 -13.55 9.33 7.65
C ALA A 55 -12.78 8.08 8.09
N ALA A 56 -12.80 7.72 9.38
CA ALA A 56 -12.13 6.53 9.88
C ALA A 56 -12.74 5.22 9.34
N HIS A 57 -14.07 5.13 9.23
CA HIS A 57 -14.72 3.95 8.64
C HIS A 57 -14.43 3.82 7.14
N ILE A 58 -14.41 4.96 6.43
CA ILE A 58 -14.06 4.99 5.00
C ILE A 58 -12.59 4.62 4.79
N GLU A 59 -11.69 5.13 5.62
CA GLU A 59 -10.27 4.76 5.62
C GLU A 59 -10.09 3.25 5.77
N LEU A 60 -10.73 2.63 6.78
CA LEU A 60 -10.69 1.18 6.99
C LEU A 60 -11.21 0.40 5.79
N MET A 61 -12.31 0.84 5.19
CA MET A 61 -12.91 0.20 4.02
C MET A 61 -11.99 0.29 2.79
N ILE A 62 -11.42 1.46 2.52
CA ILE A 62 -10.52 1.69 1.39
C ILE A 62 -9.23 0.90 1.57
N VAL A 63 -8.61 0.94 2.76
CA VAL A 63 -7.39 0.19 3.05
C VAL A 63 -7.65 -1.31 2.90
N GLY A 64 -8.73 -1.84 3.50
CA GLY A 64 -9.09 -3.25 3.37
C GLY A 64 -9.36 -3.68 1.93
N ALA A 65 -10.13 -2.89 1.18
CA ALA A 65 -10.41 -3.16 -0.23
C ALA A 65 -9.14 -3.15 -1.09
N LEU A 66 -8.24 -2.18 -0.86
CA LEU A 66 -6.96 -2.10 -1.59
C LEU A 66 -6.08 -3.31 -1.31
N ILE A 67 -6.03 -3.80 -0.07
CA ILE A 67 -5.30 -5.03 0.27
C ILE A 67 -5.84 -6.21 -0.55
N VAL A 68 -7.17 -6.41 -0.56
CA VAL A 68 -7.80 -7.50 -1.31
C VAL A 68 -7.53 -7.37 -2.82
N ILE A 69 -7.64 -6.15 -3.37
CA ILE A 69 -7.35 -5.89 -4.78
C ILE A 69 -5.90 -6.23 -5.11
N PHE A 70 -4.94 -5.80 -4.28
CA PHE A 70 -3.52 -6.13 -4.50
C PHE A 70 -3.27 -7.64 -4.46
N LEU A 71 -3.88 -8.36 -3.52
CA LEU A 71 -3.75 -9.81 -3.42
C LEU A 71 -4.28 -10.55 -4.65
N ILE A 72 -5.36 -10.06 -5.27
CA ILE A 72 -6.00 -10.68 -6.44
C ILE A 72 -5.27 -10.28 -7.73
N ALA A 73 -5.07 -8.99 -7.94
CA ALA A 73 -4.56 -8.46 -9.20
C ALA A 73 -3.06 -8.74 -9.37
N GLU A 74 -2.29 -8.66 -8.29
CA GLU A 74 -0.84 -8.72 -8.38
C GLU A 74 -0.21 -9.39 -7.16
N PRO A 75 -0.17 -10.74 -7.12
CA PRO A 75 0.31 -11.50 -5.97
C PRO A 75 1.79 -11.27 -5.64
N HIS A 76 2.53 -10.64 -6.56
CA HIS A 76 3.93 -10.25 -6.39
C HIS A 76 4.10 -8.84 -5.77
N GLY A 77 2.99 -8.15 -5.49
CA GLY A 77 2.94 -6.87 -4.79
C GLY A 77 3.52 -5.68 -5.58
N LEU A 78 3.72 -4.57 -4.86
CA LEU A 78 4.25 -3.30 -5.40
C LEU A 78 5.62 -3.46 -6.08
N ALA A 79 6.42 -4.44 -5.66
CA ALA A 79 7.72 -4.72 -6.28
C ALA A 79 7.60 -5.07 -7.77
N GLN A 80 6.54 -5.79 -8.15
CA GLN A 80 6.31 -6.18 -9.55
C GLN A 80 5.92 -4.98 -10.41
N LEU A 81 5.00 -4.16 -9.93
CA LEU A 81 4.62 -2.90 -10.57
C LEU A 81 5.84 -2.02 -10.82
N TRP A 82 6.72 -1.90 -9.83
CA TRP A 82 7.94 -1.12 -9.97
C TRP A 82 8.90 -1.70 -11.02
N ARG A 83 9.01 -3.04 -11.10
CA ARG A 83 9.82 -3.69 -12.13
C ARG A 83 9.27 -3.42 -13.53
N LEU A 84 7.97 -3.62 -13.73
CA LEU A 84 7.29 -3.35 -15.00
C LEU A 84 7.39 -1.87 -15.40
N ALA A 85 7.21 -0.97 -14.43
CA ALA A 85 7.37 0.47 -14.66
C ALA A 85 8.79 0.83 -15.10
N LYS A 86 9.82 0.26 -14.46
CA LYS A 86 11.22 0.47 -14.86
C LYS A 86 11.53 -0.10 -16.23
N GLU A 87 11.03 -1.30 -16.54
CA GLU A 87 11.20 -1.92 -17.87
C GLU A 87 10.57 -1.05 -18.96
N LYS A 88 9.33 -0.59 -18.73
CA LYS A 88 8.62 0.30 -19.64
C LYS A 88 9.30 1.66 -19.78
N LEU A 89 9.83 2.22 -18.70
CA LEU A 89 10.56 3.48 -18.72
C LEU A 89 11.92 3.35 -19.43
N ARG A 90 12.57 2.19 -19.36
CA ARG A 90 13.86 1.95 -20.03
C ARG A 90 13.73 1.75 -21.53
N LEU A 91 12.61 1.16 -21.98
CA LEU A 91 12.25 1.03 -23.40
C LEU A 91 11.69 2.34 -23.98
N TRP A 92 11.48 3.36 -23.14
CA TRP A 92 11.14 4.71 -23.58
C TRP A 92 12.45 5.51 -23.70
N PRO A 93 12.80 6.13 -24.85
CA PRO A 93 11.96 6.58 -25.96
C PRO A 93 12.09 5.80 -27.29
N PHE A 94 12.82 4.69 -27.35
CA PHE A 94 12.99 3.91 -28.59
C PHE A 94 12.41 2.49 -28.41
N PRO A 95 11.40 2.08 -29.21
CA PRO A 95 10.68 0.81 -29.04
C PRO A 95 11.49 -0.48 -29.30
N HIS A 96 12.81 -0.40 -29.42
CA HIS A 96 13.72 -1.50 -29.76
C HIS A 96 14.89 -1.54 -28.78
#